data_AF-A0A7C1BZX9-F1
#
_entry.id   AF-A0A7C1BZX9-F1
#
_cell.length_a   1.000
_cell.length_b   1.000
_cell.length_c   1.000
_cell.angle_alpha   90.00
_cell.angle_beta   90.00
_cell.angle_gamma   90.00
#
_symmetry.space_group_name_H-M   'P 1'
#
loop_
_entity.id
_entity.type
_entity.pdbx_description
1 polymer ?
#
loop_
_entity_poly.entity_id
_entity_poly.type
_entity_poly.pdbx_seq_one_letter_code
_entity_poly.pdbx_strand_id
1 'polypeptide(L)'
;MNFFFWNFFLFLNSFLILKKLRKDFSLLHFLILYCFQIAIVFTILGGFHLLYPLYITISFLSIFLILIFTKKERINLKFPDIPFYNSSILLFVISCYALSIYFQSFLPPLTTDGLLYHLPFAIHYYKTHSLSLPPIFFSDIAMTYYPFVGDIFYLFAIFSNNESLLNFVQIPFMVIGAISVYLLMKKNNFSERLSIAGACLFSLLKPVFKESSLCFVDLIMASMFLASLYFFSSGKKEDLFFGFLSSSILIGTKNLGIIYFFFLLPFIFKNFKREFKIPLFAGFLFFIITGLSGYIRNFIITKNPFFPATISIGKFRIFPGIYLYLDGNLFSHIKKVFLLFLKPVSHIDPSGPISFFLFFFLFLSIIISRKESFYFKYILFLPIIFVFSYSLI
;
A
#
# COMPACT_ATOMS: atom_id res chain seq x y z
N MET A 1 25.99 -8.31 4.15
CA MET A 1 25.66 -9.64 4.73
C MET A 1 24.29 -9.64 5.43
N ASN A 2 23.98 -8.65 6.27
CA ASN A 2 22.72 -8.61 7.05
C ASN A 2 21.44 -8.55 6.20
N PHE A 3 21.43 -7.82 5.08
CA PHE A 3 20.23 -7.71 4.23
C PHE A 3 19.73 -9.05 3.70
N PHE A 4 20.59 -9.88 3.10
CA PHE A 4 20.21 -11.22 2.61
C PHE A 4 19.76 -12.13 3.75
N PHE A 5 20.43 -12.05 4.90
CA PHE A 5 20.06 -12.77 6.11
C PHE A 5 18.65 -12.38 6.57
N TRP A 6 18.31 -11.08 6.59
CA TRP A 6 16.96 -10.63 6.92
C TRP A 6 15.90 -11.10 5.93
N ASN A 7 16.17 -11.04 4.62
CA ASN A 7 15.25 -11.54 3.60
C ASN A 7 14.96 -13.05 3.80
N PHE A 8 15.98 -13.83 4.18
CA PHE A 8 15.83 -15.25 4.50
C PHE A 8 14.90 -15.49 5.70
N PHE A 9 15.09 -14.77 6.81
CA PHE A 9 14.20 -14.90 7.98
C PHE A 9 12.81 -14.35 7.73
N LEU A 10 12.67 -13.23 7.01
CA LEU A 10 11.37 -12.70 6.59
C LEU A 10 10.59 -13.74 5.77
N PHE A 11 11.26 -14.43 4.84
CA PHE A 11 10.68 -15.51 4.06
C PHE A 11 10.21 -16.67 4.96
N LEU A 12 11.08 -17.18 5.83
CA LEU A 12 10.76 -18.28 6.74
C LEU A 12 9.63 -17.92 7.71
N ASN A 13 9.68 -16.72 8.30
CA ASN A 13 8.64 -16.23 9.20
C ASN A 13 7.31 -16.11 8.49
N SER A 14 7.28 -15.53 7.28
CA SER A 14 6.05 -15.43 6.49
C SER A 14 5.46 -16.79 6.20
N PHE A 15 6.31 -17.76 5.85
CA PHE A 15 5.89 -19.15 5.62
C PHE A 15 5.32 -19.81 6.87
N LEU A 16 6.01 -19.70 8.01
CA LEU A 16 5.61 -20.29 9.29
C LEU A 16 4.37 -19.62 9.90
N ILE A 17 4.19 -18.31 9.73
CA ILE A 17 2.99 -17.60 10.15
C ILE A 17 1.81 -18.04 9.27
N LEU A 18 1.99 -18.05 7.95
CA LEU A 18 0.95 -18.45 7.02
C LEU A 18 0.46 -19.87 7.31
N LYS A 19 1.39 -20.78 7.59
CA LYS A 19 1.11 -22.16 8.01
C LYS A 19 0.18 -22.27 9.21
N LYS A 20 0.34 -21.37 10.19
CA LYS A 20 -0.47 -21.39 11.42
C LYS A 20 -1.84 -20.79 11.22
N LEU A 21 -1.92 -19.80 10.34
CA LEU A 21 -3.16 -19.08 10.07
C LEU A 21 -4.03 -19.78 9.04
N ARG A 22 -3.45 -20.60 8.14
CA ARG A 22 -4.15 -21.19 7.00
C ARG A 22 -3.63 -22.58 6.64
N LYS A 23 -4.54 -23.41 6.11
CA LYS A 23 -4.21 -24.75 5.58
C LYS A 23 -3.58 -24.71 4.19
N ASP A 24 -4.05 -23.80 3.34
CA ASP A 24 -3.61 -23.68 1.96
C ASP A 24 -2.65 -22.51 1.76
N PHE A 25 -1.62 -22.73 0.95
CA PHE A 25 -0.69 -21.68 0.59
C PHE A 25 -1.36 -20.67 -0.36
N SER A 26 -1.11 -19.38 -0.09
CA SER A 26 -1.53 -18.30 -0.97
C SER A 26 -0.41 -17.26 -1.04
N LEU A 27 0.05 -16.99 -2.27
CA LEU A 27 1.15 -16.07 -2.52
C LEU A 27 0.83 -14.65 -2.02
N LEU A 28 -0.42 -14.17 -2.18
CA LEU A 28 -0.82 -12.85 -1.69
C LEU A 28 -0.66 -12.75 -0.16
N HIS A 29 -1.17 -13.73 0.58
CA HIS A 29 -1.06 -13.75 2.05
C HIS A 29 0.40 -13.79 2.50
N PHE A 30 1.22 -14.59 1.82
CA PHE A 30 2.66 -14.67 2.05
C PHE A 30 3.35 -13.31 1.87
N LEU A 31 3.10 -12.64 0.73
CA LEU A 31 3.71 -11.34 0.43
C LEU A 31 3.26 -10.24 1.39
N ILE A 32 2.00 -10.26 1.84
CA ILE A 32 1.51 -9.34 2.86
C ILE A 32 2.23 -9.55 4.20
N LEU A 33 2.40 -10.79 4.64
CA LEU A 33 3.16 -11.08 5.85
C LEU A 33 4.63 -10.66 5.72
N TYR A 34 5.22 -10.84 4.54
CA TYR A 34 6.58 -10.44 4.25
C TYR A 34 6.76 -8.93 4.39
N CYS A 35 5.97 -8.14 3.67
CA CYS A 35 6.04 -6.69 3.70
C CYS A 35 5.63 -6.13 5.08
N PHE A 36 4.62 -6.71 5.72
CA PHE A 36 4.13 -6.24 7.00
C PHE A 36 5.17 -6.43 8.11
N GLN A 37 5.95 -7.51 8.10
CA GLN A 37 7.03 -7.71 9.06
C GLN A 37 8.10 -6.62 8.99
N ILE A 38 8.46 -6.18 7.78
CA ILE A 38 9.37 -5.05 7.59
C ILE A 38 8.74 -3.80 8.21
N ALA A 39 7.50 -3.49 7.83
CA ALA A 39 6.79 -2.31 8.31
C ALA A 39 6.67 -2.24 9.84
N ILE A 40 6.21 -3.31 10.49
CA ILE A 40 6.01 -3.34 11.95
C ILE A 40 7.32 -3.29 12.73
N VAL A 41 8.34 -4.07 12.34
CA VAL A 41 9.63 -4.10 13.05
C VAL A 41 10.31 -2.74 12.98
N PHE A 42 10.33 -2.13 11.79
CA PHE A 42 10.94 -0.82 11.62
C PHE A 42 10.14 0.29 12.32
N THR A 43 8.81 0.21 12.30
CA THR A 43 7.96 1.17 13.04
C THR A 43 8.23 1.12 14.54
N ILE A 44 8.26 -0.09 15.12
CA ILE A 44 8.52 -0.27 16.55
C ILE A 44 9.93 0.18 16.91
N LEU A 45 10.96 -0.38 16.26
CA LEU A 45 12.36 -0.06 16.57
C LEU A 45 12.65 1.44 16.33
N GLY A 46 12.12 1.99 15.24
CA GLY A 46 12.28 3.40 14.90
C GLY A 46 11.62 4.35 15.89
N GLY A 47 10.47 3.97 16.46
CA GLY A 47 9.84 4.72 17.55
C GLY A 47 10.67 4.75 18.85
N PHE A 48 11.52 3.74 19.07
CA PHE A 48 12.43 3.66 20.22
C PHE A 48 13.87 4.08 19.94
N HIS A 49 14.17 4.63 18.75
CA HIS A 49 15.53 4.98 18.34
C HIS A 49 16.50 3.77 18.28
N LEU A 50 15.99 2.60 17.89
CA LEU A 50 16.70 1.32 17.85
C LEU A 50 16.86 0.73 16.44
N LEU A 51 16.85 1.54 15.37
CA LEU A 51 17.08 1.06 13.99
C LEU A 51 18.56 0.76 13.70
N TYR A 52 19.18 -0.03 14.57
CA TYR A 52 20.50 -0.61 14.34
C TYR A 52 20.37 -2.00 13.70
N PRO A 53 21.31 -2.41 12.83
CA PRO A 53 21.30 -3.74 12.23
C PRO A 53 21.20 -4.89 13.25
N LEU A 54 21.79 -4.73 14.43
CA LEU A 54 21.73 -5.71 15.51
C LEU A 54 20.29 -5.95 15.99
N TYR A 55 19.55 -4.89 16.33
CA TYR A 55 18.18 -5.01 16.84
C TYR A 55 17.19 -5.47 15.76
N ILE A 56 17.41 -5.09 14.50
CA ILE A 56 16.63 -5.60 13.37
C ILE A 56 16.84 -7.12 13.23
N THR A 57 18.09 -7.57 13.30
CA THR A 57 18.43 -9.00 13.26
C THR A 57 17.81 -9.77 14.42
N ILE A 58 17.95 -9.27 15.65
CA ILE A 58 17.37 -9.88 16.85
C ILE A 58 15.85 -9.97 16.71
N SER A 59 15.19 -8.94 16.17
CA SER A 59 13.74 -8.92 15.98
C SER A 59 13.27 -10.02 15.02
N PHE A 60 13.86 -10.12 13.82
CA PHE A 60 13.48 -11.15 12.85
C PHE A 60 13.79 -12.57 13.32
N LEU A 61 14.94 -12.76 14.00
CA LEU A 61 15.32 -14.05 14.60
C LEU A 61 14.40 -14.43 15.76
N SER A 62 14.00 -13.47 16.61
CA SER A 62 13.09 -13.72 17.73
C SER A 62 11.73 -14.18 17.25
N ILE A 63 11.18 -13.54 16.21
CA ILE A 63 9.94 -13.97 15.55
C ILE A 63 10.09 -15.42 15.06
N PHE A 64 11.19 -15.74 14.38
CA PHE A 64 11.46 -17.09 13.89
C PHE A 64 11.53 -18.13 15.00
N LEU A 65 12.28 -17.86 16.07
CA LEU A 65 12.41 -18.75 17.22
C LEU A 65 11.06 -19.00 17.87
N ILE A 66 10.29 -17.95 18.17
CA ILE A 66 8.93 -18.05 18.72
C ILE A 66 8.05 -18.94 17.83
N LEU A 67 8.16 -18.79 16.51
CA LEU A 67 7.36 -19.56 15.56
C LEU A 67 7.75 -21.04 15.51
N ILE A 68 9.03 -21.39 15.61
CA ILE A 68 9.46 -22.80 15.63
C ILE A 68 9.05 -23.51 16.91
N PHE A 69 9.08 -22.82 18.06
CA PHE A 69 8.68 -23.42 19.33
C PHE A 69 7.17 -23.61 19.47
N THR A 70 6.36 -22.99 18.61
CA THR A 70 4.89 -23.11 18.64
C THR A 70 4.40 -24.05 17.52
N LYS A 71 4.20 -25.33 17.88
CA LYS A 71 3.59 -26.50 17.17
C LYS A 71 4.01 -26.80 15.71
N LYS A 72 4.43 -28.06 15.49
CA LYS A 72 4.79 -28.66 14.19
C LYS A 72 3.56 -29.26 13.48
N GLU A 73 2.88 -28.51 12.63
CA GLU A 73 1.97 -29.10 11.64
C GLU A 73 2.72 -29.39 10.33
N ARG A 74 2.19 -30.20 9.42
CA ARG A 74 2.74 -30.40 8.06
C ARG A 74 1.89 -29.62 7.06
N ILE A 75 2.53 -28.84 6.17
CA ILE A 75 1.83 -28.23 5.02
C ILE A 75 2.01 -29.18 3.84
N ASN A 76 0.95 -29.35 3.05
CA ASN A 76 1.07 -29.88 1.72
C ASN A 76 1.32 -28.71 0.75
N LEU A 77 2.55 -28.57 0.27
CA LEU A 77 2.88 -27.56 -0.74
C LEU A 77 2.30 -28.01 -2.07
N LYS A 78 1.12 -27.50 -2.40
CA LYS A 78 0.56 -27.63 -3.74
C LYS A 78 0.82 -26.34 -4.48
N PHE A 79 1.73 -26.37 -5.45
CA PHE A 79 1.86 -25.30 -6.43
C PHE A 79 0.72 -25.44 -7.43
N PRO A 80 -0.01 -24.37 -7.76
CA PRO A 80 -1.03 -24.42 -8.80
C PRO A 80 -0.37 -24.61 -10.16
N ASP A 81 -0.88 -25.56 -10.95
CA ASP A 81 -0.47 -25.74 -12.35
C ASP A 81 -0.97 -24.55 -13.19
N ILE A 82 -0.05 -23.81 -13.82
CA ILE A 82 -0.39 -22.68 -14.69
C ILE A 82 -0.51 -23.20 -16.15
N PRO A 83 -1.67 -23.08 -16.81
CA PRO A 83 -1.85 -23.59 -18.18
C PRO A 83 -0.93 -22.91 -19.21
N PHE A 84 -0.39 -23.68 -20.16
CA PHE A 84 0.60 -23.25 -21.15
C PHE A 84 0.17 -22.05 -22.02
N TYR A 85 -1.11 -21.90 -22.41
CA TYR A 85 -1.53 -20.74 -23.23
C TYR A 85 -1.54 -19.42 -22.45
N ASN A 86 -1.68 -19.47 -21.12
CA ASN A 86 -1.54 -18.29 -20.27
C ASN A 86 -0.07 -17.86 -20.10
N SER A 87 0.88 -18.69 -20.56
CA SER A 87 2.31 -18.42 -20.43
C SER A 87 2.79 -17.32 -21.38
N SER A 88 2.18 -17.10 -22.55
CA SER A 88 2.69 -16.13 -23.53
C SER A 88 2.54 -14.68 -23.07
N ILE A 89 1.34 -14.29 -22.60
CA ILE A 89 1.12 -12.94 -22.06
C ILE A 89 1.91 -12.72 -20.76
N LEU A 90 2.01 -13.75 -19.92
CA LEU A 90 2.80 -13.69 -18.70
C LEU A 90 4.29 -13.56 -19.02
N LEU A 91 4.81 -14.32 -19.98
CA LEU A 91 6.18 -14.25 -20.45
C LEU A 91 6.49 -12.91 -21.10
N PHE A 92 5.53 -12.31 -21.81
CA PHE A 92 5.66 -10.95 -22.34
C PHE A 92 5.81 -9.94 -21.20
N VAL A 93 4.93 -9.98 -20.19
CA VAL A 93 5.04 -9.11 -19.00
C VAL A 93 6.38 -9.31 -18.30
N ILE A 94 6.76 -10.56 -18.04
CA ILE A 94 8.05 -10.90 -17.41
C ILE A 94 9.22 -10.34 -18.24
N SER A 95 9.18 -10.48 -19.57
CA SER A 95 10.20 -9.94 -20.47
C SER A 95 10.28 -8.41 -20.39
N CYS A 96 9.14 -7.70 -20.37
CA CYS A 96 9.11 -6.26 -20.23
C CYS A 96 9.72 -5.80 -18.90
N TYR A 97 9.39 -6.48 -17.79
CA TYR A 97 9.96 -6.17 -16.48
C TYR A 97 11.43 -6.56 -16.38
N ALA A 98 11.85 -7.69 -16.94
CA ALA A 98 13.25 -8.10 -16.98
C ALA A 98 14.11 -7.09 -17.75
N LEU A 99 13.61 -6.61 -18.89
CA LEU A 99 14.26 -5.57 -19.67
C LEU A 99 14.33 -4.24 -18.90
N SER A 100 13.23 -3.84 -18.24
CA SER A 100 13.20 -2.64 -17.39
C SER A 100 14.20 -2.75 -16.22
N ILE A 101 14.22 -3.87 -15.52
CA ILE A 101 15.17 -4.14 -14.43
C ILE A 101 16.59 -4.06 -14.95
N TYR A 102 16.89 -4.68 -16.08
CA TYR A 102 18.22 -4.63 -16.68
C TYR A 102 18.67 -3.19 -16.91
N PHE A 103 17.88 -2.37 -17.61
CA PHE A 103 18.25 -0.98 -17.88
C PHE A 103 18.35 -0.12 -16.61
N GLN A 104 17.37 -0.26 -15.70
CA GLN A 104 17.32 0.54 -14.48
C GLN A 104 18.37 0.12 -13.44
N SER A 105 18.98 -1.06 -13.57
CA SER A 105 20.06 -1.49 -12.67
C SER A 105 21.34 -0.67 -12.84
N PHE A 106 21.50 -0.01 -13.98
CA PHE A 106 22.66 0.82 -14.29
C PHE A 106 22.41 2.32 -14.07
N LEU A 107 21.20 2.71 -13.67
CA LEU A 107 20.81 4.11 -13.50
C LEU A 107 20.60 4.43 -12.02
N PRO A 108 21.07 5.58 -11.52
CA PRO A 108 20.74 6.02 -10.18
C PRO A 108 19.24 6.36 -10.07
N PRO A 109 18.66 6.34 -8.86
CA PRO A 109 17.26 6.68 -8.63
C PRO A 109 16.99 8.18 -8.84
N LEU A 110 16.83 8.59 -10.10
CA LEU A 110 16.59 9.98 -10.50
C LEU A 110 15.11 10.27 -10.62
N THR A 111 14.47 10.60 -9.50
CA THR A 111 13.05 10.97 -9.46
C THR A 111 12.84 12.19 -8.59
N THR A 112 11.86 13.04 -8.93
CA THR A 112 11.60 14.30 -8.23
C THR A 112 11.26 14.04 -6.76
N ASP A 113 10.09 13.46 -6.46
CA ASP A 113 9.68 13.19 -5.07
C ASP A 113 10.64 12.23 -4.36
N GLY A 114 11.23 11.28 -5.09
CA GLY A 114 12.20 10.34 -4.54
C GLY A 114 13.44 11.04 -3.99
N LEU A 115 14.04 11.96 -4.75
CA LEU A 115 15.20 12.73 -4.31
C LEU A 115 14.84 13.91 -3.41
N LEU A 116 13.61 14.40 -3.50
CA LEU A 116 13.16 15.55 -2.70
C LEU A 116 12.84 15.15 -1.27
N TYR A 117 12.19 14.01 -1.04
CA TYR A 117 11.85 13.59 0.32
C TYR A 117 11.91 12.08 0.61
N HIS A 118 11.48 11.17 -0.27
CA HIS A 118 11.43 9.74 0.11
C HIS A 118 12.81 9.14 0.46
N LEU A 119 13.80 9.32 -0.42
CA LEU A 119 15.17 8.84 -0.17
C LEU A 119 15.88 9.65 0.91
N PRO A 120 15.81 11.00 0.94
CA PRO A 120 16.32 11.79 2.07
C PRO A 120 15.75 11.35 3.43
N PHE A 121 14.46 11.04 3.51
CA PHE A 121 13.82 10.57 4.75
C PHE A 121 14.36 9.19 5.14
N ALA A 122 14.42 8.26 4.20
CA ALA A 122 15.02 6.96 4.44
C ALA A 122 16.48 7.07 4.93
N ILE A 123 17.29 7.95 4.34
CA ILE A 123 18.67 8.21 4.78
C ILE A 123 18.70 8.87 6.17
N HIS A 124 17.80 9.80 6.46
CA HIS A 124 17.67 10.40 7.79
C HIS A 124 17.37 9.35 8.86
N TYR A 125 16.42 8.45 8.59
CA TYR A 125 16.09 7.36 9.50
C TYR A 125 17.25 6.38 9.69
N TYR A 126 17.98 6.09 8.61
CA TYR A 126 19.19 5.28 8.64
C TYR A 126 20.28 5.90 9.53
N LYS A 127 20.54 7.20 9.39
CA LYS A 127 21.59 7.92 10.13
C LYS A 127 21.23 8.18 11.59
N THR A 128 19.96 8.45 11.89
CA THR A 128 19.50 8.77 13.25
C THR A 128 19.04 7.53 14.04
N HIS A 129 19.01 6.37 13.39
CA HIS A 129 18.48 5.12 13.94
C HIS A 129 17.06 5.24 14.48
N SER A 130 16.25 6.16 13.94
CA SER A 130 14.93 6.52 14.45
C SER A 130 13.96 6.90 13.33
N LEU A 131 12.66 6.95 13.63
CA LEU A 131 11.64 7.53 12.74
C LEU A 131 11.28 8.98 13.14
N SER A 132 12.32 9.71 13.58
CA SER A 132 12.21 11.14 13.93
C SER A 132 11.91 12.00 12.70
N LEU A 133 11.33 13.18 12.91
CA LEU A 133 11.00 14.10 11.83
C LEU A 133 12.26 14.52 11.06
N PRO A 134 12.36 14.24 9.74
CA PRO A 134 13.49 14.66 8.95
C PRO A 134 13.48 16.19 8.77
N PRO A 135 14.62 16.88 8.98
CA PRO A 135 14.74 18.28 8.61
C PRO A 135 14.79 18.40 7.08
N ILE A 136 13.92 19.22 6.50
CA ILE A 136 13.95 19.52 5.06
C ILE A 136 14.35 20.95 4.79
N PHE A 137 15.16 21.12 3.75
CA PHE A 137 15.71 22.41 3.31
C PHE A 137 14.93 23.03 2.14
N PHE A 138 13.79 22.44 1.76
CA PHE A 138 12.93 22.90 0.67
C PHE A 138 11.78 23.79 1.17
N SER A 139 11.11 24.48 0.25
CA SER A 139 10.07 25.48 0.53
C SER A 139 8.81 24.92 1.20
N ASP A 140 8.56 23.62 1.07
CA ASP A 140 7.40 22.95 1.64
C ASP A 140 7.81 22.06 2.82
N ILE A 141 7.51 22.52 4.04
CA ILE A 141 7.77 21.79 5.28
C ILE A 141 6.77 20.65 5.56
N ALA A 142 5.72 20.54 4.74
CA ALA A 142 4.62 19.59 4.95
C ALA A 142 5.05 18.14 4.85
N MET A 143 5.97 17.87 3.92
CA MET A 143 6.38 16.52 3.58
C MET A 143 6.95 15.76 4.78
N THR A 144 7.64 16.46 5.69
CA THR A 144 8.17 15.90 6.95
C THR A 144 7.10 15.24 7.82
N TYR A 145 5.85 15.68 7.70
CA TYR A 145 4.72 15.17 8.47
C TYR A 145 3.93 14.07 7.74
N TYR A 146 4.33 13.68 6.53
CA TYR A 146 3.68 12.60 5.83
C TYR A 146 3.84 11.25 6.57
N PRO A 147 2.89 10.32 6.39
CA PRO A 147 3.05 8.96 6.87
C PRO A 147 4.31 8.31 6.29
N PHE A 148 5.10 7.65 7.13
CA PHE A 148 6.46 7.21 6.79
C PHE A 148 6.57 5.72 6.40
N VAL A 149 5.48 4.94 6.43
CA VAL A 149 5.54 3.48 6.22
C VAL A 149 5.95 3.14 4.79
N GLY A 150 5.63 3.99 3.81
CA GLY A 150 6.14 3.86 2.44
C GLY A 150 7.68 3.97 2.40
N ASP A 151 8.23 4.94 3.13
CA ASP A 151 9.67 5.19 3.19
C ASP A 151 10.46 4.09 3.92
N ILE A 152 9.81 3.35 4.83
CA ILE A 152 10.42 2.20 5.51
C ILE A 152 10.95 1.16 4.51
N PHE A 153 10.28 0.96 3.37
CA PHE A 153 10.73 -0.01 2.37
C PHE A 153 11.99 0.46 1.63
N TYR A 154 12.12 1.78 1.41
CA TYR A 154 13.38 2.37 0.91
C TYR A 154 14.48 2.27 1.96
N LEU A 155 14.18 2.57 3.22
CA LEU A 155 15.13 2.39 4.33
C LEU A 155 15.62 0.93 4.44
N PHE A 156 14.72 -0.05 4.32
CA PHE A 156 15.10 -1.46 4.30
C PHE A 156 16.05 -1.78 3.14
N ALA A 157 15.81 -1.24 1.94
CA ALA A 157 16.69 -1.40 0.79
C ALA A 157 18.06 -0.73 0.96
N ILE A 158 18.15 0.41 1.66
CA ILE A 158 19.44 1.07 1.97
C ILE A 158 20.39 0.14 2.73
N PHE A 159 19.89 -0.71 3.64
CA PHE A 159 20.72 -1.69 4.36
C PHE A 159 21.36 -2.77 3.46
N SER A 160 20.96 -2.87 2.19
CA SER A 160 21.66 -3.71 1.20
C SER A 160 23.02 -3.13 0.78
N ASN A 161 23.24 -1.84 1.01
CA ASN A 161 24.35 -1.05 0.46
C ASN A 161 24.44 -1.10 -1.09
N ASN A 162 23.34 -1.41 -1.75
CA ASN A 162 23.24 -1.41 -3.21
C ASN A 162 22.22 -0.36 -3.66
N GLU A 163 22.72 0.73 -4.24
CA GLU A 163 21.91 1.86 -4.70
C GLU A 163 20.90 1.46 -5.78
N SER A 164 21.27 0.58 -6.71
CA SER A 164 20.37 0.12 -7.78
C SER A 164 19.09 -0.55 -7.24
N LEU A 165 19.15 -1.13 -6.04
CA LEU A 165 18.04 -1.82 -5.40
C LEU A 165 16.91 -0.84 -5.02
N LEU A 166 17.22 0.45 -4.86
CA LEU A 166 16.24 1.50 -4.55
C LEU A 166 15.23 1.68 -5.69
N ASN A 167 15.63 1.49 -6.94
CA ASN A 167 14.73 1.54 -8.09
C ASN A 167 13.67 0.45 -8.01
N PHE A 168 13.95 -0.69 -7.37
CA PHE A 168 13.11 -1.89 -7.43
C PHE A 168 12.24 -2.12 -6.19
N VAL A 169 12.22 -1.16 -5.25
CA VAL A 169 11.45 -1.26 -4.00
C VAL A 169 9.95 -1.44 -4.24
N GLN A 170 9.40 -0.88 -5.32
CA GLN A 170 7.98 -0.98 -5.63
C GLN A 170 7.59 -2.24 -6.42
N ILE A 171 8.54 -3.02 -6.95
CA ILE A 171 8.26 -4.25 -7.72
C ILE A 171 7.46 -5.29 -6.90
N PRO A 172 7.81 -5.61 -5.64
CA PRO A 172 7.00 -6.51 -4.82
C PRO A 172 5.55 -6.04 -4.68
N PHE A 173 5.34 -4.72 -4.60
CA PHE A 173 4.01 -4.13 -4.51
C PHE A 173 3.25 -4.20 -5.84
N MET A 174 3.93 -4.05 -6.97
CA MET A 174 3.34 -4.34 -8.29
C MET A 174 2.81 -5.77 -8.37
N VAL A 175 3.60 -6.76 -7.92
CA VAL A 175 3.20 -8.17 -7.88
C VAL A 175 1.99 -8.38 -6.97
N ILE A 176 1.99 -7.76 -5.77
CA ILE A 176 0.85 -7.80 -4.85
C ILE A 176 -0.41 -7.22 -5.51
N GLY A 177 -0.30 -6.09 -6.20
CA GLY A 177 -1.41 -5.46 -6.93
C GLY A 177 -1.95 -6.38 -8.03
N ALA A 178 -1.07 -6.94 -8.85
CA ALA A 178 -1.44 -7.85 -9.95
C ALA A 178 -2.15 -9.11 -9.44
N ILE A 179 -1.63 -9.75 -8.39
CA ILE A 179 -2.28 -10.91 -7.77
C ILE A 179 -3.63 -10.52 -7.17
N SER A 180 -3.73 -9.33 -6.55
CA SER A 180 -4.99 -8.84 -5.99
C SER A 180 -6.04 -8.63 -7.09
N VAL A 181 -5.67 -8.07 -8.24
CA VAL A 181 -6.54 -7.94 -9.41
C VAL A 181 -7.00 -9.30 -9.91
N TYR A 182 -6.07 -10.24 -10.10
CA TYR A 182 -6.41 -11.62 -10.49
C TYR A 182 -7.43 -12.23 -9.52
N LEU A 183 -7.18 -12.17 -8.21
CA LEU A 183 -8.06 -12.77 -7.21
C LEU A 183 -9.41 -12.07 -7.11
N LEU A 184 -9.47 -10.74 -7.28
CA LEU A 184 -10.72 -9.99 -7.37
C LEU A 184 -11.53 -10.40 -8.60
N MET A 185 -10.90 -10.58 -9.75
CA MET A 185 -11.57 -11.05 -10.97
C MET A 185 -12.08 -12.50 -10.80
N LYS A 186 -11.26 -13.40 -10.26
CA LYS A 186 -11.67 -14.78 -9.95
C LYS A 186 -12.87 -14.82 -9.02
N LYS A 187 -12.89 -13.96 -8.01
CA LYS A 187 -14.01 -13.85 -7.07
C LYS A 187 -15.30 -13.36 -7.72
N ASN A 188 -15.19 -12.54 -8.77
CA ASN A 188 -16.33 -12.10 -9.59
C ASN A 188 -16.65 -13.07 -10.74
N ASN A 189 -16.24 -14.35 -10.61
CA ASN A 189 -16.52 -15.43 -11.55
C ASN A 189 -15.98 -15.22 -12.97
N PHE A 190 -14.98 -14.34 -13.14
CA PHE A 190 -14.28 -14.25 -14.42
C PHE A 190 -13.48 -15.53 -14.69
N SER A 191 -13.35 -15.87 -15.97
CA SER A 191 -12.54 -17.02 -16.38
C SER A 191 -11.07 -16.85 -15.99
N GLU A 192 -10.35 -17.96 -15.90
CA GLU A 192 -8.91 -17.97 -15.57
C GLU A 192 -8.11 -17.07 -16.51
N ARG A 193 -8.37 -17.19 -17.81
CA ARG A 193 -7.70 -16.44 -18.87
C ARG A 193 -7.91 -14.93 -18.71
N LEU A 194 -9.16 -14.50 -18.48
CA LEU A 194 -9.48 -13.09 -18.29
C LEU A 194 -8.86 -12.53 -17.02
N SER A 195 -8.82 -13.32 -15.94
CA SER A 195 -8.23 -12.90 -14.67
C SER A 195 -6.72 -12.70 -14.78
N ILE A 196 -6.02 -13.61 -15.49
CA ILE A 196 -4.59 -13.47 -15.78
C ILE A 196 -4.33 -12.28 -16.70
N ALA A 197 -5.13 -12.12 -17.75
CA ALA A 197 -5.02 -10.97 -18.64
C ALA A 197 -5.23 -9.64 -17.88
N GLY A 198 -6.20 -9.56 -16.97
CA GLY A 198 -6.44 -8.38 -16.15
C GLY A 198 -5.26 -8.05 -15.23
N ALA A 199 -4.64 -9.06 -14.60
CA ALA A 199 -3.45 -8.86 -13.80
C ALA A 199 -2.25 -8.40 -14.64
N CYS A 200 -2.04 -8.99 -15.82
CA CYS A 200 -1.00 -8.59 -16.76
C CYS A 200 -1.22 -7.15 -17.27
N LEU A 201 -2.46 -6.79 -17.61
CA LEU A 201 -2.83 -5.45 -18.02
C LEU A 201 -2.57 -4.44 -16.91
N PHE A 202 -2.97 -4.74 -15.66
CA PHE A 202 -2.64 -3.90 -14.50
C PHE A 202 -1.13 -3.65 -14.40
N SER A 203 -0.31 -4.70 -14.47
CA SER A 203 1.15 -4.58 -14.42
C SER A 203 1.75 -3.79 -15.59
N LEU A 204 1.09 -3.74 -16.74
CA LEU A 204 1.55 -3.00 -17.92
C LEU A 204 0.93 -1.60 -18.05
N LEU A 205 -0.01 -1.22 -17.17
CA LEU A 205 -0.53 0.15 -17.16
C LEU A 205 0.65 1.11 -16.97
N LYS A 206 0.74 2.13 -17.84
CA LYS A 206 1.81 3.13 -17.82
C LYS A 206 2.20 3.63 -16.42
N PRO A 207 1.27 4.09 -15.55
CA PRO A 207 1.64 4.52 -14.20
C PRO A 207 2.23 3.38 -13.36
N VAL A 208 1.62 2.20 -13.35
CA VAL A 208 2.09 1.02 -12.61
C VAL A 208 3.48 0.58 -13.07
N PHE A 209 3.66 0.43 -14.38
CA PHE A 209 4.92 -0.02 -14.98
C PHE A 209 6.05 0.97 -14.69
N LYS A 210 5.81 2.27 -14.89
CA LYS A 210 6.82 3.30 -14.59
C LYS A 210 7.14 3.32 -13.10
N GLU A 211 6.15 3.49 -12.24
CA GLU A 211 6.34 3.62 -10.80
C GLU A 211 6.98 2.40 -10.15
N SER A 212 6.82 1.20 -10.74
CA SER A 212 7.51 -0.01 -10.26
C SER A 212 9.05 0.15 -10.19
N SER A 213 9.60 1.08 -10.98
CA SER A 213 11.03 1.40 -11.07
C SER A 213 11.41 2.78 -10.50
N LEU A 214 10.44 3.54 -9.97
CA LEU A 214 10.64 4.91 -9.47
C LEU A 214 10.59 4.92 -7.94
N CYS A 215 11.33 5.85 -7.32
CA CYS A 215 11.37 6.01 -5.88
C CYS A 215 10.18 6.82 -5.33
N PHE A 216 8.95 6.38 -5.62
CA PHE A 216 7.70 6.93 -5.09
C PHE A 216 7.00 5.94 -4.16
N VAL A 217 5.82 6.27 -3.68
CA VAL A 217 5.05 5.36 -2.80
C VAL A 217 3.61 5.12 -3.26
N ASP A 218 3.24 5.67 -4.40
CA ASP A 218 1.89 5.62 -4.94
C ASP A 218 1.47 4.19 -5.36
N LEU A 219 2.37 3.44 -6.00
CA LEU A 219 2.12 2.03 -6.32
C LEU A 219 2.02 1.15 -5.05
N ILE A 220 2.78 1.44 -3.99
CA ILE A 220 2.61 0.80 -2.68
C ILE A 220 1.16 1.02 -2.18
N MET A 221 0.71 2.29 -2.16
CA MET A 221 -0.63 2.65 -1.72
C MET A 221 -1.70 1.94 -2.55
N ALA A 222 -1.62 2.02 -3.89
CA ALA A 222 -2.60 1.42 -4.80
C ALA A 222 -2.70 -0.10 -4.64
N SER A 223 -1.56 -0.80 -4.60
CA SER A 223 -1.54 -2.25 -4.45
C SER A 223 -2.03 -2.72 -3.08
N MET A 224 -1.72 -1.98 -2.01
CA MET A 224 -2.23 -2.27 -0.68
C MET A 224 -3.74 -2.03 -0.58
N PHE A 225 -4.28 -1.04 -1.27
CA PHE A 225 -5.73 -0.86 -1.40
C PHE A 225 -6.40 -2.06 -2.08
N LEU A 226 -5.86 -2.52 -3.23
CA LEU A 226 -6.40 -3.68 -3.95
C LEU A 226 -6.34 -4.96 -3.10
N ALA A 227 -5.23 -5.18 -2.39
CA ALA A 227 -5.09 -6.31 -1.48
C ALA A 227 -6.10 -6.23 -0.32
N SER A 228 -6.24 -5.07 0.31
CA SER A 228 -7.21 -4.84 1.38
C SER A 228 -8.64 -5.07 0.91
N LEU A 229 -8.99 -4.57 -0.29
CA LEU A 229 -10.29 -4.79 -0.92
C LEU A 229 -10.56 -6.27 -1.15
N TYR A 230 -9.58 -7.03 -1.67
CA TYR A 230 -9.72 -8.47 -1.83
C TYR A 230 -10.02 -9.15 -0.49
N PHE A 231 -9.19 -8.91 0.53
CA PHE A 231 -9.33 -9.56 1.83
C PHE A 231 -10.63 -9.19 2.54
N PHE A 232 -10.95 -7.90 2.62
CA PHE A 232 -12.19 -7.46 3.27
C PHE A 232 -13.43 -7.87 2.51
N SER A 233 -13.34 -8.14 1.21
CA SER A 233 -14.49 -8.58 0.45
C SER A 233 -14.64 -10.11 0.45
N SER A 234 -13.60 -10.90 0.77
CA SER A 234 -13.56 -12.35 0.54
C SER A 234 -14.65 -13.15 1.27
N GLY A 235 -15.20 -12.61 2.36
CA GLY A 235 -16.18 -13.27 3.23
C GLY A 235 -15.58 -14.29 4.20
N LYS A 236 -14.26 -14.55 4.13
CA LYS A 236 -13.57 -15.44 5.07
C LYS A 236 -13.09 -14.65 6.28
N LYS A 237 -13.41 -15.12 7.50
CA LYS A 237 -13.01 -14.44 8.75
C LYS A 237 -11.49 -14.28 8.89
N GLU A 238 -10.73 -15.27 8.44
CA GLU A 238 -9.24 -15.26 8.48
C GLU A 238 -8.65 -14.13 7.62
N ASP A 239 -9.31 -13.78 6.52
CA ASP A 239 -8.82 -12.76 5.58
C ASP A 239 -8.95 -11.36 6.18
N LEU A 240 -9.86 -11.13 7.13
CA LEU A 240 -9.99 -9.82 7.80
C LEU A 240 -8.69 -9.39 8.49
N PHE A 241 -7.95 -10.34 9.07
CA PHE A 241 -6.63 -10.06 9.65
C PHE A 241 -5.68 -9.49 8.60
N PHE A 242 -5.58 -10.13 7.43
CA PHE A 242 -4.72 -9.68 6.33
C PHE A 242 -5.23 -8.39 5.69
N GLY A 243 -6.55 -8.17 5.68
CA GLY A 243 -7.17 -6.90 5.30
C GLY A 243 -6.71 -5.75 6.19
N PHE A 244 -6.64 -5.97 7.51
CA PHE A 244 -6.06 -4.98 8.42
C PHE A 244 -4.56 -4.79 8.20
N LEU A 245 -3.77 -5.85 8.04
CA LEU A 245 -2.32 -5.72 7.77
C LEU A 245 -2.01 -4.92 6.50
N SER A 246 -2.73 -5.20 5.42
CA SER A 246 -2.60 -4.46 4.16
C SER A 246 -3.10 -3.02 4.30
N SER A 247 -4.17 -2.79 5.06
CA SER A 247 -4.67 -1.44 5.37
C SER A 247 -3.70 -0.64 6.24
N SER A 248 -2.92 -1.30 7.11
CA SER A 248 -1.88 -0.64 7.90
C SER A 248 -0.84 0.00 6.99
N ILE A 249 -0.39 -0.75 5.97
CA ILE A 249 0.57 -0.22 5.00
C ILE A 249 -0.11 0.84 4.13
N LEU A 250 -1.35 0.62 3.65
CA LEU A 250 -2.11 1.59 2.87
C LEU A 250 -2.14 2.99 3.50
N ILE A 251 -2.62 3.09 4.76
CA ILE A 251 -2.79 4.37 5.45
C ILE A 251 -1.45 4.94 5.93
N GLY A 252 -0.53 4.06 6.32
CA GLY A 252 0.80 4.44 6.76
C GLY A 252 1.70 4.94 5.63
N THR A 253 1.32 4.76 4.36
CA THR A 253 2.14 5.16 3.21
C THR A 253 1.92 6.59 2.76
N LYS A 254 0.69 7.09 2.75
CA LYS A 254 0.36 8.45 2.27
C LYS A 254 -0.94 8.92 2.91
N ASN A 255 -1.08 10.23 3.12
CA ASN A 255 -2.31 10.81 3.69
C ASN A 255 -3.57 10.43 2.89
N LEU A 256 -3.48 10.37 1.56
CA LEU A 256 -4.58 9.89 0.70
C LEU A 256 -5.02 8.47 1.04
N GLY A 257 -4.16 7.64 1.60
CA GLY A 257 -4.47 6.28 2.02
C GLY A 257 -5.66 6.20 2.98
N ILE A 258 -5.89 7.21 3.83
CA ILE A 258 -7.06 7.24 4.73
C ILE A 258 -8.37 7.39 3.95
N ILE A 259 -8.36 8.19 2.88
CA ILE A 259 -9.51 8.36 1.99
C ILE A 259 -9.81 7.02 1.32
N TYR A 260 -8.79 6.37 0.77
CA TYR A 260 -8.93 5.03 0.18
C TYR A 260 -9.39 3.98 1.19
N PHE A 261 -8.97 4.06 2.45
CA PHE A 261 -9.46 3.18 3.50
C PHE A 261 -10.95 3.40 3.81
N PHE A 262 -11.47 4.63 3.72
CA PHE A 262 -12.91 4.87 3.84
C PHE A 262 -13.71 4.09 2.78
N PHE A 263 -13.18 3.91 1.56
CA PHE A 263 -13.84 3.05 0.55
C PHE A 263 -13.96 1.57 0.98
N LEU A 264 -13.15 1.12 1.93
CA LEU A 264 -13.12 -0.27 2.40
C LEU A 264 -14.12 -0.54 3.53
N LEU A 265 -14.58 0.49 4.23
CA LEU A 265 -15.48 0.35 5.38
C LEU A 265 -16.73 -0.51 5.12
N PRO A 266 -17.45 -0.42 3.98
CA PRO A 266 -18.62 -1.26 3.74
C PRO A 266 -18.30 -2.76 3.72
N PHE A 267 -17.13 -3.12 3.20
CA PHE A 267 -16.68 -4.51 3.12
C PHE A 267 -16.27 -5.02 4.50
N ILE A 268 -15.65 -4.16 5.31
CA ILE A 268 -15.35 -4.45 6.71
C ILE A 268 -16.65 -4.69 7.46
N PHE A 269 -17.59 -3.74 7.45
CA PHE A 269 -18.84 -3.81 8.22
C PHE A 269 -19.75 -4.96 7.79
N LYS A 270 -19.85 -5.29 6.49
CA LYS A 270 -20.63 -6.44 6.02
C LYS A 270 -20.10 -7.76 6.59
N ASN A 271 -18.79 -7.88 6.72
CA ASN A 271 -18.13 -9.10 7.20
C ASN A 271 -17.88 -9.11 8.72
N PHE A 272 -18.13 -7.97 9.37
CA PHE A 272 -18.03 -7.81 10.82
C PHE A 272 -19.25 -8.42 11.52
N LYS A 273 -19.24 -9.74 11.73
CA LYS A 273 -20.17 -10.39 12.68
C LYS A 273 -19.62 -10.21 14.11
N ARG A 274 -20.51 -9.99 15.09
CA ARG A 274 -20.24 -9.60 16.52
C ARG A 274 -19.19 -10.41 17.31
N GLU A 275 -18.64 -11.49 16.77
CA GLU A 275 -17.62 -12.30 17.44
C GLU A 275 -16.21 -11.77 17.12
N PHE A 276 -15.68 -10.89 17.97
CA PHE A 276 -14.27 -10.52 17.96
C PHE A 276 -13.41 -11.72 18.34
N LYS A 277 -12.80 -12.36 17.34
CA LYS A 277 -11.78 -13.38 17.57
C LYS A 277 -10.41 -12.72 17.74
N ILE A 278 -9.53 -13.38 18.49
CA ILE A 278 -8.15 -12.94 18.76
C ILE A 278 -7.40 -12.47 17.49
N PRO A 279 -7.46 -13.17 16.33
CA PRO A 279 -6.77 -12.72 15.12
C PRO A 279 -7.27 -11.37 14.59
N LEU A 280 -8.57 -11.09 14.71
CA LEU A 280 -9.16 -9.83 14.28
C LEU A 280 -8.66 -8.67 15.16
N PHE A 281 -8.64 -8.89 16.47
CA PHE A 281 -8.10 -7.93 17.43
C PHE A 281 -6.61 -7.66 17.19
N ALA A 282 -5.83 -8.72 16.93
CA ALA A 282 -4.41 -8.60 16.59
C ALA A 282 -4.21 -7.78 15.30
N GLY A 283 -5.00 -8.05 14.26
CA GLY A 283 -4.96 -7.27 13.01
C GLY A 283 -5.27 -5.79 13.23
N PHE A 284 -6.30 -5.49 14.02
CA PHE A 284 -6.66 -4.12 14.38
C PHE A 284 -5.58 -3.42 15.23
N LEU A 285 -4.97 -4.14 16.18
CA LEU A 285 -3.85 -3.61 16.96
C LEU A 285 -2.65 -3.26 16.06
N PHE A 286 -2.32 -4.15 15.12
CA PHE A 286 -1.28 -3.91 14.12
C PHE A 286 -1.60 -2.76 13.16
N PHE A 287 -2.89 -2.55 12.87
CA PHE A 287 -3.36 -1.38 12.14
C PHE A 287 -3.10 -0.07 12.87
N ILE A 288 -3.34 -0.03 14.19
CA ILE A 288 -3.02 1.15 15.01
C ILE A 288 -1.51 1.36 15.07
N ILE A 289 -0.74 0.33 15.43
CA ILE A 289 0.70 0.45 15.68
C ILE A 289 1.45 0.84 14.41
N THR A 290 1.16 0.22 13.27
CA THR A 290 1.89 0.51 12.03
C THR A 290 1.22 1.62 11.24
N GLY A 291 -0.08 1.50 10.96
CA GLY A 291 -0.77 2.38 10.01
C GLY A 291 -1.09 3.77 10.56
N LEU A 292 -1.45 3.87 11.84
CA LEU A 292 -1.79 5.16 12.47
C LEU A 292 -0.60 5.85 13.14
N SER A 293 0.59 5.22 13.17
CA SER A 293 1.79 5.74 13.86
C SER A 293 2.15 7.17 13.45
N GLY A 294 2.20 7.47 12.15
CA GLY A 294 2.49 8.82 11.64
C GLY A 294 1.46 9.86 12.10
N TYR A 295 0.18 9.51 12.07
CA TYR A 295 -0.92 10.37 12.50
C TYR A 295 -0.92 10.59 14.02
N ILE A 296 -0.61 9.55 14.79
CA ILE A 296 -0.43 9.63 16.25
C ILE A 296 0.74 10.56 16.58
N ARG A 297 1.89 10.38 15.90
CA ARG A 297 3.06 11.27 16.04
C ARG A 297 2.68 12.72 15.74
N ASN A 298 2.00 12.96 14.63
CA ASN A 298 1.56 14.31 14.23
C ASN A 298 0.62 14.91 15.27
N PHE A 299 -0.33 14.14 15.80
CA PHE A 299 -1.23 14.61 16.85
C PHE A 299 -0.48 14.97 18.14
N ILE A 300 0.50 14.16 18.56
CA ILE A 300 1.29 14.43 19.76
C ILE A 300 2.06 15.75 19.61
N ILE A 301 2.73 15.94 18.46
CA ILE A 301 3.64 17.06 18.18
C ILE A 301 2.88 18.35 17.86
N THR A 302 1.87 18.28 17.00
CA THR A 302 1.21 19.46 16.39
C THR A 302 -0.22 19.69 16.87
N LYS A 303 -0.78 18.75 17.66
CA LYS A 303 -2.21 18.69 18.01
C LYS A 303 -3.14 18.51 16.81
N ASN A 304 -2.59 18.08 15.67
CA ASN A 304 -3.33 17.77 14.45
C ASN A 304 -2.84 16.44 13.83
N PRO A 305 -3.66 15.39 13.75
CA PRO A 305 -3.23 14.11 13.17
C PRO A 305 -2.98 14.19 11.67
N PHE A 306 -3.60 15.15 10.97
CA PHE A 306 -3.50 15.38 9.54
C PHE A 306 -2.61 16.57 9.20
N PHE A 307 -1.79 17.05 10.14
CA PHE A 307 -0.86 18.13 9.89
C PHE A 307 -0.06 17.84 8.61
N PRO A 308 0.03 18.78 7.66
CA PRO A 308 -0.17 20.24 7.79
C PRO A 308 -1.55 20.76 7.38
N ALA A 309 -2.48 19.87 7.03
CA ALA A 309 -3.83 20.20 6.62
C ALA A 309 -4.59 20.90 7.74
N THR A 310 -5.18 22.07 7.48
CA THR A 310 -6.20 22.61 8.40
C THR A 310 -7.50 21.86 8.20
N ILE A 311 -7.99 21.17 9.23
CA ILE A 311 -9.28 20.49 9.18
C ILE A 311 -10.34 21.39 9.81
N SER A 312 -11.36 21.75 9.03
CA SER A 312 -12.44 22.62 9.47
C SER A 312 -13.80 22.13 8.97
N ILE A 313 -14.86 22.45 9.70
CA ILE A 313 -16.25 22.30 9.25
C ILE A 313 -16.83 23.72 9.14
N GLY A 314 -17.01 24.19 7.90
CA GLY A 314 -17.35 25.58 7.64
C GLY A 314 -16.28 26.51 8.21
N LYS A 315 -16.69 27.47 9.06
CA LYS A 315 -15.75 28.41 9.71
C LYS A 315 -15.12 27.84 10.98
N PHE A 316 -15.59 26.70 11.49
CA PHE A 316 -15.10 26.11 12.73
C PHE A 316 -13.87 25.23 12.45
N ARG A 317 -12.69 25.65 12.97
CA ARG A 317 -11.44 24.89 12.84
C ARG A 317 -11.39 23.80 13.91
N ILE A 318 -11.37 22.53 13.48
CA ILE A 318 -11.24 21.36 14.34
C ILE A 318 -9.77 21.10 14.65
N PHE A 319 -8.94 21.04 13.60
CA PHE A 319 -7.50 20.87 13.74
C PHE A 319 -6.76 21.98 13.00
N PRO A 320 -5.89 22.75 13.68
CA PRO A 320 -5.11 23.81 13.04
C PRO A 320 -4.00 23.22 12.16
N GLY A 321 -3.77 23.83 11.00
CA GLY A 321 -2.69 23.48 10.08
C GLY A 321 -2.04 24.74 9.49
N ILE A 322 -0.98 24.54 8.69
CA ILE A 322 -0.32 25.62 7.94
C ILE A 322 -0.89 25.77 6.53
N TYR A 323 -1.56 24.72 6.03
CA TYR A 323 -2.24 24.75 4.75
C TYR A 323 -3.72 25.01 4.94
N LEU A 324 -4.14 26.12 4.34
CA LEU A 324 -5.53 26.44 4.04
C LEU A 324 -5.78 25.91 2.64
N TYR A 325 -6.35 24.71 2.53
CA TYR A 325 -6.82 24.23 1.24
C TYR A 325 -7.91 25.16 0.74
N LEU A 326 -7.81 25.53 -0.54
CA LEU A 326 -8.58 26.63 -1.13
C LEU A 326 -10.08 26.46 -0.90
N ASP A 327 -10.70 27.50 -0.35
CA ASP A 327 -12.15 27.71 -0.37
C ASP A 327 -12.61 27.82 -1.85
N GLY A 328 -12.98 26.69 -2.43
CA GLY A 328 -13.61 26.61 -3.74
C GLY A 328 -15.04 26.11 -3.62
N ASN A 329 -15.98 26.68 -4.37
CA ASN A 329 -17.30 26.06 -4.47
C ASN A 329 -17.19 24.66 -5.12
N LEU A 330 -18.16 23.78 -4.87
CA LEU A 330 -18.18 22.40 -5.40
C LEU A 330 -17.93 22.35 -6.91
N PHE A 331 -18.49 23.32 -7.65
CA PHE A 331 -18.36 23.42 -9.10
C PHE A 331 -16.92 23.67 -9.55
N SER A 332 -16.17 24.50 -8.84
CA SER A 332 -14.75 24.75 -9.13
C SER A 332 -13.89 23.50 -8.95
N HIS A 333 -14.19 22.69 -7.92
CA HIS A 333 -13.52 21.42 -7.67
C HIS A 333 -13.85 20.39 -8.76
N ILE A 334 -15.12 20.25 -9.13
CA ILE A 334 -15.55 19.40 -10.25
C ILE A 334 -14.85 19.81 -11.55
N LYS A 335 -14.78 21.12 -11.84
CA LYS A 335 -14.09 21.64 -13.02
C LYS A 335 -12.60 21.32 -13.01
N LYS A 336 -11.91 21.46 -11.87
CA LYS A 336 -10.49 21.07 -11.74
C LYS A 336 -10.28 19.58 -12.02
N VAL A 337 -11.09 18.73 -11.40
CA VAL A 337 -11.05 17.27 -11.61
C VAL A 337 -11.26 16.95 -13.10
N PHE A 338 -12.23 17.60 -13.75
CA PHE A 338 -12.47 17.43 -15.19
C PHE A 338 -11.30 17.93 -16.06
N LEU A 339 -10.68 19.06 -15.71
CA LEU A 339 -9.52 19.59 -16.42
C LEU A 339 -8.30 18.67 -16.31
N LEU A 340 -8.06 18.08 -15.13
CA LEU A 340 -6.99 17.09 -14.95
C LEU A 340 -7.20 15.86 -15.85
N PHE A 341 -8.45 15.49 -16.15
CA PHE A 341 -8.75 14.40 -17.09
C PHE A 341 -8.42 14.75 -18.54
N LEU A 342 -8.75 15.97 -18.96
CA LEU A 342 -8.52 16.42 -20.33
C LEU A 342 -7.05 16.71 -20.60
N LYS A 343 -6.33 17.18 -19.58
CA LYS A 343 -4.93 17.59 -19.66
C LYS A 343 -4.15 16.92 -18.53
N PRO A 344 -3.67 15.66 -18.71
CA PRO A 344 -2.75 15.05 -17.78
C PRO A 344 -1.55 15.98 -17.56
N VAL A 345 -1.18 16.18 -16.30
CA VAL A 345 -0.20 17.18 -15.87
C VAL A 345 1.17 16.55 -15.66
N SER A 346 1.20 15.25 -15.31
CA SER A 346 2.41 14.48 -15.07
C SER A 346 2.75 13.54 -16.22
N HIS A 347 4.05 13.31 -16.41
CA HIS A 347 4.59 12.34 -17.36
C HIS A 347 4.25 10.87 -17.01
N ILE A 348 3.73 10.64 -15.79
CA ILE A 348 3.33 9.34 -15.25
C ILE A 348 1.82 9.12 -15.46
N ASP A 349 1.04 10.20 -15.58
CA ASP A 349 -0.41 10.14 -15.70
C ASP A 349 -0.84 9.22 -16.87
N PRO A 350 -1.97 8.51 -16.70
CA PRO A 350 -2.60 7.78 -17.79
C PRO A 350 -2.90 8.74 -18.95
N SER A 351 -2.81 8.24 -20.18
CA SER A 351 -3.21 9.01 -21.35
C SER A 351 -4.70 9.34 -21.28
N GLY A 352 -5.13 10.43 -21.91
CA GLY A 352 -6.55 10.81 -21.97
C GLY A 352 -7.51 9.65 -22.33
N PRO A 353 -7.20 8.81 -23.34
CA PRO A 353 -8.00 7.62 -23.64
C PRO A 353 -8.07 6.61 -22.50
N ILE A 354 -6.94 6.31 -21.82
CA ILE A 354 -6.92 5.38 -20.68
C ILE A 354 -7.75 5.94 -19.53
N SER A 355 -7.60 7.23 -19.22
CA SER A 355 -8.43 7.92 -18.21
C SER A 355 -9.91 7.80 -18.57
N PHE A 356 -10.29 8.09 -19.81
CA PHE A 356 -11.67 7.95 -20.26
C PHE A 356 -12.22 6.53 -20.04
N PHE A 357 -11.48 5.50 -20.45
CA PHE A 357 -11.91 4.11 -20.23
C PHE A 357 -12.07 3.77 -18.75
N LEU A 358 -11.12 4.15 -17.90
CA LEU A 358 -11.20 3.90 -16.45
C LEU A 358 -12.44 4.56 -15.84
N PHE A 359 -12.75 5.81 -16.22
CA PHE A 359 -13.93 6.52 -15.74
C PHE A 359 -15.23 5.96 -16.31
N PHE A 360 -15.25 5.58 -17.58
CA PHE A 360 -16.41 4.94 -18.19
C PHE A 360 -16.78 3.66 -17.44
N PHE A 361 -15.79 2.79 -17.16
CA PHE A 361 -16.03 1.57 -16.41
C PHE A 361 -16.36 1.83 -14.94
N LEU A 362 -15.79 2.87 -14.32
CA LEU A 362 -16.22 3.31 -12.99
C LEU A 362 -17.70 3.69 -13.01
N PHE A 363 -18.15 4.54 -13.93
CA PHE A 363 -19.55 4.97 -14.04
C PHE A 363 -20.48 3.78 -14.32
N LEU A 364 -20.08 2.88 -15.22
CA LEU A 364 -20.80 1.66 -15.51
C LEU A 364 -20.93 0.78 -14.26
N SER A 365 -19.87 0.68 -13.44
CA SER A 365 -19.92 -0.08 -12.19
C SER A 365 -20.92 0.50 -11.19
N ILE A 366 -21.06 1.84 -11.13
CA ILE A 366 -22.09 2.51 -10.31
C ILE A 366 -23.48 2.09 -10.78
N ILE A 367 -23.74 2.09 -12.10
CA ILE A 367 -25.02 1.67 -12.67
C ILE A 367 -25.32 0.21 -12.34
N ILE A 368 -24.34 -0.69 -12.51
CA ILE A 368 -24.50 -2.13 -12.25
C ILE A 368 -24.73 -2.37 -10.74
N SER A 369 -24.06 -1.62 -9.88
CA SER A 369 -24.19 -1.76 -8.43
C SER A 369 -25.59 -1.47 -7.90
N ARG A 370 -26.48 -0.82 -8.68
CA ARG A 370 -27.91 -0.61 -8.36
C ARG A 370 -28.64 -1.86 -7.88
N LYS A 371 -28.20 -3.04 -8.35
CA LYS A 371 -28.77 -4.32 -7.92
C LYS A 371 -28.50 -4.65 -6.45
N GLU A 372 -27.46 -4.07 -5.84
CA GLU A 372 -27.15 -4.17 -4.41
C GLU A 372 -27.35 -2.82 -3.71
N SER A 373 -28.56 -2.61 -3.19
CA SER A 373 -29.01 -1.37 -2.51
C SER A 373 -28.00 -0.75 -1.52
N PHE A 374 -27.31 -1.58 -0.73
CA PHE A 374 -26.33 -1.10 0.25
C PHE A 374 -25.08 -0.50 -0.40
N TYR A 375 -24.43 -1.25 -1.31
CA TYR A 375 -23.23 -0.77 -1.99
C TYR A 375 -23.53 0.36 -2.96
N PHE A 376 -24.68 0.33 -3.64
CA PHE A 376 -25.10 1.40 -4.53
C PHE A 376 -25.18 2.74 -3.80
N LYS A 377 -25.86 2.78 -2.64
CA LYS A 377 -25.96 4.02 -1.84
C LYS A 377 -24.57 4.52 -1.43
N TYR A 378 -23.69 3.62 -0.96
CA TYR A 378 -22.34 3.99 -0.56
C TYR A 378 -21.50 4.53 -1.73
N ILE A 379 -21.50 3.83 -2.86
CA ILE A 379 -20.80 4.20 -4.09
C ILE A 379 -21.35 5.50 -4.69
N LEU A 380 -22.64 5.78 -4.55
CA LEU A 380 -23.24 7.05 -5.02
C LEU A 380 -22.74 8.27 -4.22
N PHE A 381 -22.55 8.13 -2.91
CA PHE A 381 -22.03 9.22 -2.06
C PHE A 381 -20.50 9.36 -2.12
N LEU A 382 -19.80 8.36 -2.65
CA LEU A 382 -18.34 8.35 -2.72
C LEU A 382 -17.71 9.45 -3.59
N PRO A 383 -18.23 9.79 -4.78
CA PRO A 383 -17.76 10.96 -5.54
C PRO A 383 -17.93 12.26 -4.77
N ILE A 384 -18.99 12.38 -3.96
CA ILE A 384 -19.22 13.54 -3.09
C ILE A 384 -18.14 13.56 -1.99
N ILE A 385 -17.90 12.44 -1.32
CA ILE A 385 -16.81 12.29 -0.35
C ILE A 385 -15.46 12.61 -0.99
N PHE A 386 -15.19 12.13 -2.20
CA PHE A 386 -13.94 12.35 -2.91
C PHE A 386 -13.74 13.84 -3.24
N VAL A 387 -14.76 14.50 -3.79
CA VAL A 387 -14.71 15.94 -4.09
C VAL A 387 -14.57 16.78 -2.82
N PHE A 388 -15.26 16.43 -1.72
CA PHE A 388 -15.06 17.10 -0.43
C PHE A 388 -13.68 16.79 0.18
N SER A 389 -13.18 15.57 0.05
CA SER A 389 -11.86 15.19 0.58
C SER A 389 -10.70 15.80 -0.21
N TYR A 390 -10.88 16.05 -1.51
CA TYR A 390 -9.96 16.82 -2.35
C TYR A 390 -10.07 18.34 -2.12
N SER A 391 -11.07 18.80 -1.36
CA SER A 391 -11.09 20.16 -0.81
C SER A 391 -10.49 20.25 0.60
N LEU A 392 -10.16 19.11 1.21
CA LEU A 392 -9.51 18.99 2.53
C LEU A 392 -8.01 18.64 2.42
N ILE A 393 -7.51 18.42 1.20
CA ILE A 393 -6.12 18.13 0.79
C ILE A 393 -5.81 19.00 -0.43
#